data_AF-A0A803PRR9-F1
#
_entry.id   AF-A0A803PRR9-F1
#
_cell.length_a   1.000
_cell.length_b   1.000
_cell.length_c   1.000
_cell.angle_alpha   90.00
_cell.angle_beta   90.00
_cell.angle_gamma   90.00
#
_symmetry.space_group_name_H-M   'P 1'
#
loop_
_entity.id
_entity.type
_entity.pdbx_description
1 polymer ?
#
loop_
_entity_poly.entity_id
_entity_poly.type
_entity_poly.pdbx_seq_one_letter_code
_entity_poly.pdbx_strand_id
1 'polypeptide(L)'
;MYARRMRDDTSTFRINKYEDEHNCGIIWENRLLDSDLIAKEFLDKFRLNPSMSFGDFKKENSDNKYSKVSFWTFYRAKNKAMAKVQGTVRDQYAILDDYCTQLVRLNPRSTALIKSNLVDDKRVFERVYICFAACKGWLQIFMRPIIGLDGCFLKGYCRGIFACSNWN
;
A
#
# COMPACT_ATOMS: atom_id res chain seq x y z
N MET A 1 -4.19 -33.63 -17.77
CA MET A 1 -5.42 -33.97 -17.02
C MET A 1 -6.65 -33.65 -17.86
N TYR A 2 -7.56 -34.62 -18.05
CA TYR A 2 -8.83 -34.42 -18.74
C TYR A 2 -9.99 -34.83 -17.82
N ALA A 3 -10.88 -33.88 -17.52
CA ALA A 3 -12.04 -34.09 -16.67
C ALA A 3 -13.33 -33.70 -17.40
N ARG A 4 -14.40 -34.44 -17.12
CA ARG A 4 -15.74 -34.20 -17.65
C ARG A 4 -16.71 -33.96 -16.51
N ARG A 5 -17.55 -32.93 -16.63
CA ARG A 5 -18.67 -32.72 -15.71
C ARG A 5 -19.73 -33.80 -15.92
N MET A 6 -20.21 -34.42 -14.84
CA MET A 6 -21.27 -35.42 -14.96
C MET A 6 -22.60 -34.75 -15.35
N ARG A 7 -23.43 -35.45 -16.12
CA ARG A 7 -24.69 -34.90 -16.65
C ARG A 7 -25.78 -34.82 -15.59
N ASP A 8 -25.75 -35.76 -14.64
CA ASP A 8 -26.80 -35.94 -13.65
C ASP A 8 -26.57 -35.09 -12.39
N ASP A 9 -25.37 -34.53 -12.22
CA ASP A 9 -24.97 -33.84 -11.02
C ASP A 9 -24.05 -32.66 -11.36
N THR A 10 -24.47 -31.43 -11.06
CA THR A 10 -23.83 -30.20 -11.57
C THR A 10 -22.51 -29.85 -10.89
N SER A 11 -22.27 -30.39 -9.69
CA SER A 11 -21.09 -30.12 -8.86
C SER A 11 -19.98 -31.16 -9.04
N THR A 12 -20.30 -32.33 -9.62
CA THR A 12 -19.41 -33.48 -9.61
C THR A 12 -18.66 -33.61 -10.94
N PHE A 13 -17.33 -33.59 -10.88
CA PHE A 13 -16.45 -33.79 -12.03
C PHE A 13 -15.81 -35.16 -11.98
N ARG A 14 -15.87 -35.90 -13.09
CA ARG A 14 -15.16 -37.17 -13.25
C ARG A 14 -13.86 -36.94 -14.00
N ILE A 15 -12.75 -37.32 -13.39
CA ILE A 15 -11.43 -37.33 -14.04
C ILE A 15 -11.36 -38.61 -14.87
N ASN A 16 -11.30 -38.46 -16.19
CA ASN A 16 -11.27 -39.61 -17.11
C ASN A 16 -9.84 -40.01 -17.47
N LYS A 17 -8.91 -39.05 -17.47
CA LYS A 17 -7.51 -39.30 -17.76
C LYS A 17 -6.64 -38.47 -16.81
N TYR A 18 -5.84 -39.17 -16.02
CA TYR A 18 -4.84 -38.61 -15.13
C TYR A 18 -3.49 -39.23 -15.52
N GLU A 19 -2.58 -38.40 -16.01
CA GLU A 19 -1.18 -38.74 -16.21
C GLU A 19 -0.42 -38.07 -15.08
N ASP A 20 0.18 -38.89 -14.21
CA ASP A 20 0.89 -38.47 -13.00
C ASP A 20 2.31 -37.96 -13.34
N GLU A 21 2.88 -38.49 -14.43
CA GLU A 21 4.14 -38.01 -14.99
C GLU A 21 3.91 -36.71 -15.76
N HIS A 22 4.30 -35.60 -15.14
CA HIS A 22 4.20 -34.26 -15.68
C HIS A 22 5.48 -33.93 -16.46
N ASN A 23 5.51 -34.21 -17.77
CA ASN A 23 6.54 -33.67 -18.66
C ASN A 23 6.24 -32.22 -19.07
N CYS A 24 5.71 -31.43 -18.13
CA CYS A 24 5.29 -30.06 -18.35
C CYS A 24 6.54 -29.16 -18.37
N GLY A 25 7.07 -28.93 -19.57
CA GLY A 25 8.11 -27.92 -19.77
C GLY A 25 7.62 -26.51 -19.40
N ILE A 26 8.57 -25.58 -19.30
CA ILE A 26 8.25 -24.17 -19.04
C ILE A 26 7.40 -23.64 -20.20
N ILE A 27 6.15 -23.27 -19.89
CA ILE A 27 5.28 -22.57 -20.84
C ILE A 27 5.68 -21.10 -20.81
N TRP A 28 6.46 -20.71 -21.82
CA TRP A 28 6.93 -19.32 -21.99
C TRP A 28 5.81 -18.36 -22.37
N GLU A 29 4.80 -18.84 -23.10
CA GLU A 29 3.65 -18.05 -23.53
C GLU A 29 2.39 -18.53 -22.83
N ASN A 30 2.04 -17.87 -21.73
CA ASN A 30 0.87 -18.21 -20.95
C ASN A 30 -0.18 -17.09 -21.05
N ARG A 31 -1.29 -17.37 -21.76
CA ARG A 31 -2.41 -16.43 -21.94
C ARG A 31 -3.16 -16.11 -20.63
N LEU A 32 -2.95 -16.91 -19.58
CA LEU A 32 -3.53 -16.70 -18.25
C LEU A 32 -2.68 -15.78 -17.37
N LEU A 33 -1.50 -15.36 -17.83
CA LEU A 33 -0.68 -14.35 -17.14
C LEU A 33 -1.28 -12.97 -17.33
N ASP A 34 -2.17 -12.59 -16.43
CA ASP A 34 -2.69 -11.24 -16.32
C ASP A 34 -1.90 -10.42 -15.28
N SER A 35 -2.00 -9.10 -15.44
CA SER A 35 -1.57 -8.06 -14.52
C SER A 35 -1.94 -8.33 -13.05
N ASP A 36 -3.09 -8.95 -12.75
CA ASP A 36 -3.49 -9.26 -11.38
C ASP A 36 -2.64 -10.34 -10.73
N LEU A 37 -2.26 -11.37 -11.50
CA LEU A 37 -1.41 -12.45 -11.02
C LEU A 37 0.01 -11.93 -10.79
N ILE A 38 0.54 -11.16 -11.76
CA ILE A 38 1.86 -10.55 -11.65
C ILE A 38 1.91 -9.57 -10.47
N ALA A 39 0.87 -8.75 -10.27
CA ALA A 39 0.81 -7.81 -9.16
C ALA A 39 0.79 -8.50 -7.78
N LYS A 40 0.17 -9.68 -7.68
CA LYS A 40 0.16 -10.49 -6.45
C LYS A 40 1.52 -11.14 -6.20
N GLU A 41 2.10 -11.77 -7.21
CA GLU A 41 3.37 -12.48 -7.09
C GLU A 41 4.55 -11.53 -6.81
N PHE A 42 4.60 -10.40 -7.51
CA PHE A 42 5.71 -9.44 -7.42
C PHE A 42 5.44 -8.31 -6.42
N LEU A 43 4.43 -8.45 -5.55
CA LEU A 43 4.02 -7.39 -4.62
C LEU A 43 5.18 -6.92 -3.75
N ASP A 44 5.90 -7.86 -3.12
CA ASP A 44 7.03 -7.54 -2.26
C ASP A 44 8.23 -7.01 -3.04
N LYS A 45 8.46 -7.50 -4.27
CA LYS A 45 9.53 -6.99 -5.14
C LYS A 45 9.28 -5.53 -5.54
N PHE A 46 8.05 -5.20 -5.92
CA PHE A 46 7.68 -3.81 -6.21
C PHE A 46 7.69 -2.92 -4.96
N ARG A 47 7.35 -3.48 -3.79
CA ARG A 47 7.46 -2.76 -2.51
C ARG A 47 8.91 -2.39 -2.18
N LEU A 48 9.85 -3.32 -2.35
CA LEU A 48 11.27 -3.11 -2.06
C LEU A 48 11.96 -2.26 -3.12
N ASN A 49 11.52 -2.35 -4.38
CA ASN A 49 12.05 -1.56 -5.49
C ASN A 49 10.93 -0.86 -6.29
N PRO A 50 10.38 0.27 -5.77
CA PRO A 50 9.31 1.01 -6.44
C PRO A 50 9.70 1.59 -7.80
N SER A 51 11.00 1.84 -8.03
CA SER A 51 11.53 2.40 -9.28
C SER A 51 11.89 1.33 -10.31
N MET A 52 11.68 0.03 -10.03
CA MET A 52 11.98 -1.08 -10.95
C MET A 52 11.50 -0.78 -12.37
N SER A 53 12.42 -0.83 -13.33
CA SER A 53 12.11 -0.61 -14.74
C SER A 53 11.61 -1.89 -15.39
N PHE A 54 10.94 -1.77 -16.54
CA PHE A 54 10.54 -2.94 -17.33
C PHE A 54 11.77 -3.73 -17.85
N GLY A 55 12.87 -3.04 -18.13
CA GLY A 55 14.12 -3.68 -18.54
C GLY A 55 14.69 -4.59 -17.45
N ASP A 56 14.73 -4.08 -16.21
CA ASP A 56 15.19 -4.85 -15.05
C ASP A 56 14.28 -6.05 -14.79
N PHE A 57 12.96 -5.84 -14.85
CA PHE A 57 11.98 -6.91 -14.72
C PHE A 57 12.19 -8.01 -15.76
N LYS A 58 12.43 -7.65 -17.02
CA LYS A 58 12.65 -8.62 -18.10
C LYS A 58 13.98 -9.36 -17.93
N LYS A 59 15.01 -8.67 -17.46
CA LYS A 59 16.33 -9.27 -17.19
C LYS A 59 16.28 -10.27 -16.03
N GLU A 60 15.56 -9.93 -14.96
CA GLU A 60 15.40 -10.81 -13.80
C GLU A 60 14.51 -12.02 -14.10
N ASN A 61 13.58 -11.89 -15.05
CA ASN A 61 12.59 -12.90 -15.38
C ASN A 61 12.75 -13.48 -16.80
N SER A 62 13.95 -13.45 -17.37
CA SER A 62 14.21 -13.99 -18.71
C SER A 62 14.00 -15.50 -18.79
N ASP A 63 14.28 -16.20 -17.69
CA ASP A 63 14.39 -17.66 -17.65
C ASP A 63 13.18 -18.34 -16.99
N ASN A 64 12.08 -17.60 -16.83
CA ASN A 64 10.84 -18.12 -16.26
C ASN A 64 9.59 -17.77 -17.08
N LYS A 65 8.43 -18.21 -16.61
CA LYS A 65 7.12 -18.00 -17.25
C LYS A 65 6.76 -16.53 -17.51
N TYR A 66 7.42 -15.56 -16.87
CA TYR A 66 7.16 -14.13 -17.04
C TYR A 66 8.01 -13.47 -18.15
N SER A 67 8.86 -14.21 -18.85
CA SER A 67 9.78 -13.67 -19.88
C SER A 67 9.09 -12.99 -21.06
N LYS A 68 7.85 -13.42 -21.38
CA LYS A 68 7.02 -12.88 -22.47
C LYS A 68 6.01 -11.82 -22.02
N VAL A 69 6.10 -11.33 -20.79
CA VAL A 69 5.20 -10.27 -20.29
C VAL A 69 5.42 -8.98 -21.09
N SER A 70 4.33 -8.40 -21.59
CA SER A 70 4.38 -7.12 -22.32
C SER A 70 4.58 -5.93 -21.37
N PHE A 71 5.16 -4.84 -21.89
CA PHE A 71 5.36 -3.60 -21.14
C PHE A 71 4.07 -3.11 -20.47
N TRP A 72 2.94 -3.10 -21.19
CA TRP A 72 1.66 -2.64 -20.68
C TRP A 72 1.12 -3.53 -19.55
N THR A 73 1.33 -4.84 -19.63
CA THR A 73 0.93 -5.78 -18.58
C THR A 73 1.77 -5.58 -17.32
N PHE A 74 3.09 -5.41 -17.49
CA PHE A 74 3.99 -5.04 -16.39
C PHE A 74 3.60 -3.71 -15.75
N TYR A 75 3.35 -2.67 -16.56
CA TYR A 75 2.97 -1.35 -16.07
C TYR A 75 1.68 -1.40 -15.24
N ARG A 76 0.65 -2.10 -15.76
CA ARG A 76 -0.60 -2.30 -15.03
C ARG A 76 -0.39 -3.11 -13.74
N ALA A 77 0.41 -4.17 -13.78
CA ALA A 77 0.72 -4.99 -12.62
C ALA A 77 1.44 -4.19 -11.54
N LYS A 78 2.47 -3.43 -11.92
CA LYS A 78 3.21 -2.54 -11.03
C LYS A 78 2.29 -1.51 -10.39
N ASN A 79 1.45 -0.83 -11.18
CA ASN A 79 0.50 0.15 -10.62
C ASN A 79 -0.50 -0.50 -9.65
N LYS A 80 -1.03 -1.69 -9.97
CA LYS A 80 -1.91 -2.44 -9.07
C LYS A 80 -1.21 -2.85 -7.77
N ALA A 81 0.03 -3.33 -7.87
CA ALA A 81 0.84 -3.69 -6.71
C ALA A 81 1.17 -2.47 -5.85
N MET A 82 1.59 -1.36 -6.47
CA MET A 82 1.86 -0.11 -5.76
C MET A 82 0.62 0.45 -5.06
N ALA A 83 -0.55 0.36 -5.69
CA ALA A 83 -1.82 0.75 -5.07
C ALA A 83 -2.13 -0.12 -3.84
N LYS A 84 -1.79 -1.42 -3.86
CA LYS A 84 -1.93 -2.29 -2.68
C LYS A 84 -0.91 -1.98 -1.59
N VAL A 85 0.34 -1.72 -1.97
CA VAL A 85 1.45 -1.43 -1.02
C VAL A 85 1.24 -0.11 -0.32
N GLN A 86 0.84 0.93 -1.06
CA GLN A 86 0.51 2.23 -0.46
C GLN A 86 -0.75 2.15 0.41
N GLY A 87 -1.54 1.07 0.26
CA GLY A 87 -2.80 0.89 0.93
C GLY A 87 -3.84 1.90 0.45
N THR A 88 -5.05 1.79 0.97
CA THR A 88 -6.00 2.88 0.79
C THR A 88 -5.67 3.98 1.79
N VAL A 89 -5.95 5.23 1.41
CA VAL A 89 -5.87 6.38 2.32
C VAL A 89 -6.68 6.14 3.60
N ARG A 90 -7.79 5.39 3.49
CA ARG A 90 -8.59 4.94 4.62
C ARG A 90 -7.80 4.08 5.60
N ASP A 91 -7.00 3.13 5.10
CA ASP A 91 -6.18 2.24 5.95
C ASP A 91 -5.08 3.04 6.67
N GLN A 92 -4.48 4.02 5.99
CA GLN A 92 -3.48 4.90 6.59
C GLN A 92 -4.06 5.73 7.74
N TYR A 93 -5.29 6.25 7.58
CA TYR A 93 -5.98 6.97 8.67
C TYR A 93 -6.40 6.04 9.82
N ALA A 94 -6.71 4.77 9.56
CA ALA A 94 -7.02 3.82 10.61
C ALA A 94 -5.82 3.60 11.56
N ILE A 95 -4.59 3.59 11.03
CA ILE A 95 -3.36 3.41 11.80
C ILE A 95 -2.96 4.67 12.58
N LEU A 96 -3.43 5.85 12.18
CA LEU A 96 -3.02 7.14 12.77
C LEU A 96 -3.32 7.23 14.28
N ASP A 97 -4.42 6.62 14.72
CA ASP A 97 -4.86 6.56 16.13
C ASP A 97 -3.90 5.72 16.98
N ASP A 98 -3.55 4.53 16.49
CA ASP A 98 -2.54 3.67 17.09
C ASP A 98 -1.17 4.35 17.14
N TYR A 99 -0.79 5.03 16.05
CA TYR A 99 0.47 5.77 15.97
C TYR A 99 0.55 6.90 17.01
N CYS A 100 -0.51 7.72 17.14
CA CYS A 100 -0.54 8.79 18.14
C CYS A 100 -0.48 8.23 19.56
N THR A 101 -1.17 7.12 19.82
CA THR A 101 -1.14 6.43 21.10
C THR A 101 0.26 5.91 21.43
N GLN A 102 0.93 5.27 20.47
CA GLN A 102 2.30 4.79 20.63
C GLN A 102 3.29 5.94 20.82
N LEU A 103 3.13 7.05 20.10
CA LEU A 103 3.98 8.23 20.21
C LEU A 103 3.98 8.78 21.64
N VAL A 104 2.80 8.96 22.24
CA VAL A 104 2.67 9.44 23.62
C VAL A 104 3.22 8.43 24.63
N ARG A 105 3.01 7.12 24.37
CA ARG A 105 3.56 6.04 25.21
C ARG A 105 5.08 6.04 25.23
N LEU A 106 5.73 6.21 24.07
CA LEU A 106 7.19 6.20 23.93
C LEU A 106 7.84 7.52 24.37
N ASN A 107 7.11 8.63 24.27
CA ASN A 107 7.60 9.96 24.65
C ASN A 107 6.69 10.59 25.70
N PRO A 108 6.82 10.18 26.98
CA PRO A 108 6.04 10.74 28.07
C PRO A 108 6.09 12.27 28.06
N ARG A 109 4.97 12.93 28.39
CA ARG A 109 4.76 14.40 28.35
C ARG A 109 4.56 15.01 26.95
N SER A 110 4.73 14.24 25.88
CA SER A 110 4.30 14.66 24.53
C SER A 110 2.77 14.65 24.44
N THR A 111 2.21 15.41 23.50
CA THR A 111 0.77 15.48 23.25
C THR A 111 0.50 15.12 21.81
N ALA A 112 -0.39 14.16 21.57
CA ALA A 112 -0.95 13.87 20.27
C ALA A 112 -2.48 13.84 20.40
N LEU A 113 -3.18 14.62 19.58
CA LEU A 113 -4.64 14.75 19.59
C LEU A 113 -5.16 14.60 18.16
N ILE A 114 -6.08 13.65 17.97
CA ILE A 114 -6.77 13.47 16.70
C ILE A 114 -8.21 13.96 16.86
N LYS A 115 -8.67 14.78 15.92
CA LYS A 115 -10.07 15.15 15.78
C LYS A 115 -10.66 14.51 14.54
N SER A 116 -11.78 13.84 14.74
CA SER A 116 -12.55 13.17 13.69
C SER A 116 -14.04 13.41 13.92
N ASN A 117 -14.80 13.52 12.85
CA ASN A 117 -16.27 13.58 12.89
C ASN A 117 -16.87 12.27 12.41
N LEU A 118 -18.13 12.03 12.79
CA LEU A 118 -18.93 10.96 12.23
C LEU A 118 -19.84 11.54 11.15
N VAL A 119 -19.70 11.06 9.91
CA VAL A 119 -20.56 11.43 8.77
C VAL A 119 -21.07 10.14 8.16
N ASP A 120 -22.38 9.93 8.11
CA ASP A 120 -23.02 8.69 7.61
C ASP A 120 -22.42 7.41 8.22
N ASP A 121 -22.31 7.36 9.55
CA ASP A 121 -21.68 6.28 10.33
C ASP A 121 -20.22 5.98 9.97
N LYS A 122 -19.55 6.88 9.25
CA LYS A 122 -18.13 6.79 8.91
C LYS A 122 -17.34 7.85 9.66
N ARG A 123 -16.26 7.43 10.31
CA ARG A 123 -15.30 8.34 10.97
C ARG A 123 -14.47 9.06 9.90
N VAL A 124 -14.69 10.36 9.76
CA VAL A 124 -13.97 11.26 8.84
C VAL A 124 -12.91 12.03 9.63
N PHE A 125 -11.66 11.97 9.18
CA PHE A 125 -10.56 12.72 9.77
C PHE A 125 -10.71 14.22 9.49
N GLU A 126 -10.50 15.07 10.51
CA GLU A 126 -10.44 16.52 10.33
C GLU A 126 -9.01 17.06 10.49
N ARG A 127 -8.38 16.76 11.63
CA ARG A 127 -7.07 17.32 11.99
C ARG A 127 -6.37 16.46 13.03
N VAL A 128 -5.04 16.54 13.02
CA VAL A 128 -4.17 15.98 14.06
C VAL A 128 -3.26 17.08 14.57
N TYR A 129 -3.05 17.10 15.89
CA TYR A 129 -2.08 17.95 16.54
C TYR A 129 -1.05 17.07 17.25
N ILE A 130 0.23 17.29 16.99
CA ILE A 130 1.33 16.57 17.64
C ILE A 130 2.33 17.59 18.17
N CYS A 131 2.68 17.49 19.44
CA CYS A 131 3.67 18.33 20.09
C CYS A 131 4.54 17.50 21.04
N PHE A 132 5.82 17.39 20.71
CA PHE A 132 6.77 16.65 21.53
C PHE A 132 7.08 17.40 22.83
N ALA A 133 7.30 16.64 23.91
CA ALA A 133 7.65 17.19 25.22
C ALA A 133 8.88 18.09 25.17
N ALA A 134 9.89 17.71 24.37
CA ALA A 134 11.09 18.49 24.14
C ALA A 134 10.70 19.91 23.70
N CYS A 135 9.90 20.04 22.63
CA CYS A 135 9.48 21.32 22.08
C CYS A 135 8.79 22.23 23.12
N LYS A 136 8.00 21.67 24.04
CA LYS A 136 7.28 22.44 25.07
C LYS A 136 8.21 23.16 26.04
N GLY A 137 9.29 22.52 26.46
CA GLY A 137 10.23 23.09 27.43
C GLY A 137 10.92 24.34 26.90
N TRP A 138 11.36 24.28 25.64
CA TRP A 138 12.00 25.42 24.97
C TRP A 138 11.00 26.55 24.70
N LEU A 139 9.76 26.20 24.32
CA LEU A 139 8.68 27.17 24.15
C LEU A 139 8.42 27.95 25.45
N GLN A 140 8.22 27.27 26.58
CA GLN A 140 7.87 27.95 27.84
C GLN A 140 8.97 28.88 28.36
N ILE A 141 10.24 28.57 28.09
CA ILE A 141 11.39 29.35 28.60
C ILE A 141 11.71 30.54 27.68
N PHE A 142 11.53 30.41 26.36
CA PHE A 142 12.02 31.40 25.39
C PHE A 142 10.93 32.14 24.59
N MET A 143 9.64 31.81 24.73
CA MET A 143 8.57 32.39 23.88
C MET A 143 8.30 33.87 24.17
N ARG A 144 8.48 34.71 23.13
CA ARG A 144 7.77 36.00 22.98
C ARG A 144 6.35 35.73 22.45
N PRO A 145 5.34 36.56 22.75
CA PRO A 145 3.92 36.28 22.47
C PRO A 145 3.51 36.17 20.97
N ILE A 146 4.45 36.21 20.03
CA ILE A 146 4.15 36.14 18.59
C ILE A 146 4.59 34.77 18.06
N ILE A 147 3.62 33.87 17.91
CA ILE A 147 3.81 32.58 17.25
C ILE A 147 3.47 32.75 15.77
N GLY A 148 4.46 32.64 14.89
CA GLY A 148 4.23 32.54 13.45
C GLY A 148 3.75 31.13 13.10
N LEU A 149 2.54 30.99 12.58
CA LEU A 149 2.05 29.71 12.06
C LEU A 149 2.33 29.66 10.56
N ASP A 150 3.34 28.89 10.16
CA ASP A 150 3.63 28.65 8.75
C ASP A 150 2.86 27.41 8.27
N GLY A 151 2.19 27.53 7.13
CA GLY A 151 1.33 26.49 6.58
C GLY A 151 1.81 26.05 5.21
N CYS A 152 2.17 24.77 5.06
CA CYS A 152 2.46 24.16 3.77
C CYS A 152 1.27 23.31 3.29
N PHE A 153 0.84 23.48 2.04
CA PHE A 153 -0.21 22.65 1.46
C PHE A 153 0.30 21.24 1.19
N LEU A 154 -0.42 20.25 1.73
CA LEU A 154 -0.15 18.84 1.45
C LEU A 154 -0.53 18.53 -0.01
N LYS A 155 0.44 18.05 -0.78
CA LYS A 155 0.20 17.49 -2.12
C LYS A 155 -0.06 15.98 -1.97
N GLY A 156 -1.29 15.55 -2.23
CA GLY A 156 -1.68 14.15 -2.12
C GLY A 156 -3.18 13.95 -2.34
N TYR A 157 -3.65 12.71 -2.14
CA TYR A 157 -5.06 12.34 -2.27
C TYR A 157 -5.96 13.12 -1.29
N CYS A 158 -5.48 13.29 -0.06
CA CYS A 158 -6.09 14.19 0.92
C CYS A 158 -5.42 15.56 0.84
N ARG A 159 -6.18 16.56 0.39
CA ARG A 159 -5.78 17.97 0.45
C ARG A 159 -5.88 18.45 1.89
N GLY A 160 -4.90 19.22 2.35
CA GLY A 160 -4.86 19.78 3.69
C GLY A 160 -3.72 20.77 3.85
N ILE A 161 -3.65 21.41 5.02
CA ILE A 161 -2.58 22.33 5.40
C ILE A 161 -1.82 21.68 6.55
N PHE A 162 -0.52 21.47 6.35
CA PHE A 162 0.39 21.14 7.42
C PHE A 162 0.90 22.44 8.03
N ALA A 163 0.56 22.69 9.29
CA ALA A 163 0.96 23.90 9.99
C ALA A 163 2.12 23.61 10.95
N CYS A 164 3.23 24.33 10.79
CA CYS A 164 4.34 24.37 11.71
C CYS A 164 4.38 25.74 12.38
N SER A 165 4.49 25.77 13.70
CA SER A 165 4.81 27.00 14.42
C SER A 165 6.31 27.26 14.28
N ASN A 166 6.68 28.30 13.54
CA ASN A 166 8.05 28.76 13.34
C ASN A 166 8.33 30.01 14.19
N TRP A 167 9.61 30.18 14.51
CA TRP A 167 10.12 31.38 15.18
C TRP A 167 10.69 32.31 14.11
N ASN A 168 10.18 33.54 14.02
CA ASN A 168 10.82 34.62 13.27
C ASN A 168 11.78 35.40 14.17
#